data_AF-A0AAN8R5G4-F1
#
_entry.id   AF-A0AAN8R5G4-F1
#
_cell.length_a   1.000
_cell.length_b   1.000
_cell.length_c   1.000
_cell.angle_alpha   90.00
_cell.angle_beta   90.00
_cell.angle_gamma   90.00
#
_symmetry.space_group_name_H-M   'P 1'
#
loop_
_entity.id
_entity.type
_entity.pdbx_description
1 polymer ?
#
loop_
_entity_poly.entity_id
_entity_poly.type
_entity_poly.pdbx_seq_one_letter_code
_entity_poly.pdbx_strand_id
1 'polypeptide(L)'
;MAGRTRNRMSGSGNKLCSVKARPEEQVDIRLFSQEVRELMDCPWRLNLTHRELHRTELWFMVCNASERLMVTRQNTNQNQSLTYDAERWRKRKVDQALWEMLPQTVPWRKGSLSRCAVVGSGGILQNSSCGAEIDNADYVIRFNLAPINKSCDVGVKTDLITANPSQIIKGLDDA
;
A
#
# COMPACT_ATOMS: atom_id res chain seq x y z
N MET A 1 -34.78 -14.65 19.52
CA MET A 1 -35.42 -13.37 19.17
C MET A 1 -34.57 -12.28 19.82
N ALA A 2 -33.89 -11.37 19.13
CA ALA A 2 -34.33 -10.54 18.03
C ALA A 2 -33.30 -10.52 16.88
N GLY A 3 -33.79 -10.81 15.67
CA GLY A 3 -33.04 -10.62 14.43
C GLY A 3 -33.06 -9.14 14.04
N ARG A 4 -31.89 -8.57 13.74
CA ARG A 4 -31.77 -7.22 13.19
C ARG A 4 -31.99 -7.32 11.68
N THR A 5 -33.21 -7.04 11.25
CA THR A 5 -33.62 -6.91 9.84
C THR A 5 -32.82 -5.79 9.18
N ARG A 6 -31.95 -6.14 8.22
CA ARG A 6 -31.42 -5.17 7.25
C ARG A 6 -32.55 -4.80 6.30
N ASN A 7 -33.11 -3.60 6.48
CA ASN A 7 -34.00 -3.01 5.49
C ASN A 7 -33.24 -2.85 4.17
N ARG A 8 -33.61 -3.67 3.20
CA ARG A 8 -33.19 -3.57 1.80
C ARG A 8 -33.98 -2.41 1.20
N MET A 9 -33.42 -1.19 1.23
CA MET A 9 -33.94 -0.11 0.41
C MET A 9 -33.63 -0.44 -1.05
N SER A 10 -34.66 -0.94 -1.73
CA SER A 10 -34.78 -0.96 -3.18
C SER A 10 -35.05 0.48 -3.63
N GLY A 11 -34.14 1.08 -4.41
CA GLY A 11 -34.38 2.42 -4.93
C GLY A 11 -33.18 3.10 -5.58
N SER A 12 -33.18 3.07 -6.90
CA SER A 12 -32.73 4.17 -7.78
C SER A 12 -31.26 4.23 -8.22
N GLY A 13 -31.01 3.68 -9.41
CA GLY A 13 -30.10 4.25 -10.39
C GLY A 13 -28.65 3.79 -10.31
N ASN A 14 -28.10 3.39 -11.45
CA ASN A 14 -26.65 3.36 -11.70
C ASN A 14 -26.07 4.80 -11.65
N LYS A 15 -26.11 5.46 -10.49
CA LYS A 15 -25.36 6.70 -10.30
C LYS A 15 -23.91 6.31 -10.05
N LEU A 16 -23.06 6.61 -11.03
CA LEU A 16 -21.62 6.57 -10.84
C LEU A 16 -21.27 7.68 -9.84
N CYS A 17 -20.90 7.30 -8.62
CA CYS A 17 -20.41 8.25 -7.63
C CYS A 17 -19.07 8.79 -8.12
N SER A 18 -19.05 10.07 -8.51
CA SER A 18 -17.89 10.74 -9.05
C SER A 18 -17.81 12.13 -8.45
N VAL A 19 -16.65 12.46 -7.88
CA VAL A 19 -16.34 13.81 -7.44
C VAL A 19 -15.80 14.57 -8.65
N LYS A 20 -16.46 15.66 -9.02
CA LYS A 20 -15.95 16.54 -10.08
C LYS A 20 -14.85 17.42 -9.49
N ALA A 21 -13.66 17.37 -10.06
CA ALA A 21 -12.60 18.33 -9.74
C ALA A 21 -13.11 19.75 -10.05
N ARG A 22 -13.06 20.64 -9.07
CA ARG A 22 -13.36 22.07 -9.25
C ARG A 22 -12.05 22.86 -9.36
N PRO A 23 -12.04 23.97 -10.12
CA PRO A 23 -10.93 24.92 -10.10
C PRO A 23 -10.67 25.40 -8.67
N GLU A 24 -9.44 25.83 -8.38
CA GLU A 24 -9.01 26.41 -7.09
C GLU A 24 -9.66 27.79 -6.81
N GLU A 25 -10.98 27.85 -6.75
CA GLU A 25 -11.68 28.94 -6.08
C GLU A 25 -12.06 28.48 -4.66
N GLN A 26 -12.09 29.46 -3.73
CA GLN A 26 -12.23 29.26 -2.28
C GLN A 26 -12.98 27.98 -1.89
N VAL A 27 -12.28 27.10 -1.16
CA VAL A 27 -12.85 25.85 -0.68
C VAL A 27 -13.96 26.15 0.34
N ASP A 28 -15.21 26.00 -0.08
CA ASP A 28 -16.35 26.03 0.83
C ASP A 28 -16.37 24.73 1.66
N ILE A 29 -16.00 24.85 2.94
CA ILE A 29 -15.94 23.72 3.88
C ILE A 29 -17.29 23.03 4.03
N ARG A 30 -18.42 23.75 3.95
CA ARG A 30 -19.76 23.17 4.08
C ARG A 30 -20.08 22.32 2.87
N LEU A 31 -19.82 22.85 1.67
CA LEU A 31 -20.01 22.13 0.42
C LEU A 31 -19.10 20.90 0.35
N PHE A 32 -17.82 21.06 0.69
CA PHE A 32 -16.87 19.96 0.76
C PHE A 32 -17.33 18.87 1.74
N SER A 33 -17.80 19.25 2.93
CA SER A 33 -18.28 18.29 3.93
C SER A 33 -19.51 17.52 3.45
N GLN A 34 -20.40 18.14 2.67
CA GLN A 34 -21.56 17.48 2.07
C GLN A 34 -21.11 16.47 1.00
N GLU A 35 -20.22 16.86 0.10
CA GLU A 35 -19.69 15.98 -0.95
C GLU A 35 -18.94 14.78 -0.37
N VAL A 36 -18.15 14.99 0.69
CA VAL A 36 -17.47 13.90 1.39
C VAL A 36 -18.51 12.94 1.99
N ARG A 37 -19.59 13.43 2.60
CA ARG A 37 -20.66 12.55 3.14
C ARG A 37 -21.32 11.74 2.03
N GLU A 38 -21.70 12.39 0.93
CA GLU A 38 -22.29 11.70 -0.23
C GLU A 38 -21.34 10.65 -0.80
N LEU A 39 -20.03 10.94 -0.86
CA LEU A 39 -19.02 9.98 -1.28
C LEU A 39 -18.86 8.81 -0.30
N MET A 40 -18.91 9.08 1.01
CA MET A 40 -18.80 8.05 2.04
C MET A 40 -20.01 7.10 2.08
N ASP A 41 -21.19 7.60 1.69
CA ASP A 41 -22.41 6.79 1.55
C ASP A 41 -22.41 5.92 0.28
N CYS A 42 -21.52 6.21 -0.68
CA CYS A 42 -21.40 5.44 -1.90
C CYS A 42 -20.62 4.13 -1.69
N PRO A 43 -21.21 2.96 -2.01
CA PRO A 43 -20.49 1.70 -1.92
C PRO A 43 -19.38 1.64 -2.97
N TRP A 44 -18.16 1.40 -2.52
CA TRP A 44 -17.02 1.20 -3.42
C TRP A 44 -17.23 -0.02 -4.33
N ARG A 45 -16.82 0.10 -5.60
CA ARG A 45 -16.84 -0.98 -6.58
C ARG A 45 -15.55 -1.03 -7.38
N LEU A 46 -14.99 -2.23 -7.54
CA LEU A 46 -13.80 -2.45 -8.33
C LEU A 46 -14.08 -2.24 -9.83
N ASN A 47 -13.43 -1.25 -10.43
CA ASN A 47 -13.41 -1.08 -11.89
C ASN A 47 -12.13 -1.73 -12.43
N LEU A 48 -12.25 -2.97 -12.91
CA LEU A 48 -11.12 -3.75 -13.43
C LEU A 48 -10.45 -3.07 -14.63
N THR A 49 -11.23 -2.50 -15.54
CA THR A 49 -10.71 -1.82 -16.74
C THR A 49 -9.85 -0.61 -16.35
N HIS A 50 -10.36 0.25 -15.46
CA HIS A 50 -9.60 1.43 -15.03
C HIS A 50 -8.36 1.04 -14.21
N ARG A 51 -8.46 0.00 -13.37
CA ARG A 51 -7.31 -0.56 -12.66
C ARG A 51 -6.21 -1.02 -13.62
N GLU A 52 -6.56 -1.78 -14.66
CA GLU A 52 -5.57 -2.30 -15.63
C GLU A 52 -4.96 -1.20 -16.50
N LEU A 53 -5.75 -0.21 -16.90
CA LEU A 53 -5.23 0.98 -17.60
C LEU A 53 -4.21 1.70 -16.73
N HIS A 54 -4.55 1.99 -15.47
CA HIS A 54 -3.64 2.67 -14.55
C HIS A 54 -2.39 1.85 -14.24
N ARG A 55 -2.53 0.52 -14.07
CA ARG A 55 -1.38 -0.38 -13.90
C ARG A 55 -0.42 -0.30 -15.09
N THR A 56 -0.98 -0.30 -16.30
CA THR A 56 -0.21 -0.23 -17.55
C THR A 56 0.48 1.13 -17.69
N GLU A 57 -0.23 2.22 -17.40
CA GLU A 57 0.32 3.57 -17.37
C GLU A 57 1.50 3.70 -16.41
N LEU A 58 1.35 3.26 -15.15
CA LEU A 58 2.44 3.29 -14.17
C LEU A 58 3.66 2.47 -14.62
N TRP A 59 3.41 1.30 -15.21
CA TRP A 59 4.47 0.40 -15.67
C TRP A 59 5.27 0.99 -16.84
N PHE A 60 4.58 1.57 -17.83
CA PHE A 60 5.21 2.14 -19.02
C PHE A 60 5.81 3.53 -18.78
N MET A 61 5.12 4.40 -18.03
CA MET A 61 5.45 5.82 -17.95
C MET A 61 6.30 6.20 -16.74
N VAL A 62 6.22 5.45 -15.63
CA VAL A 62 6.85 5.85 -14.36
C VAL A 62 8.03 4.95 -14.02
N CYS A 63 7.75 3.67 -13.78
CA CYS A 63 8.78 2.71 -13.36
C CYS A 63 8.28 1.27 -13.49
N ASN A 64 9.14 0.38 -13.99
CA ASN A 64 8.93 -1.07 -13.93
C ASN A 64 9.17 -1.58 -12.50
N ALA A 65 8.22 -1.29 -11.60
CA ALA A 65 8.28 -1.72 -10.20
C ALA A 65 8.34 -3.25 -10.06
N SER A 66 7.75 -3.99 -11.00
CA SER A 66 7.74 -5.45 -11.00
C SER A 66 9.14 -6.05 -10.98
N GLU A 67 10.14 -5.37 -11.54
CA GLU A 67 11.54 -5.84 -11.61
C GLU A 67 12.53 -4.96 -10.82
N ARG A 68 12.18 -3.70 -10.57
CA ARG A 68 13.10 -2.70 -10.01
C ARG A 68 12.71 -2.17 -8.63
N LEU A 69 11.64 -2.68 -8.01
CA LEU A 69 11.28 -2.29 -6.64
C LEU A 69 12.32 -2.70 -5.60
N MET A 70 13.03 -3.81 -5.82
CA MET A 70 14.08 -4.29 -4.91
C MET A 70 15.36 -4.58 -5.68
N VAL A 71 16.49 -4.29 -5.05
CA VAL A 71 17.80 -4.73 -5.52
C VAL A 71 17.89 -6.25 -5.33
N THR A 72 18.23 -6.97 -6.40
CA THR A 72 18.34 -8.43 -6.43
C THR A 72 19.65 -8.82 -7.11
N ARG A 73 20.09 -10.07 -6.94
CA ARG A 73 21.27 -10.56 -7.65
C ARG A 73 21.09 -10.62 -9.18
N GLN A 74 19.84 -10.62 -9.67
CA GLN A 74 19.56 -10.61 -11.11
C GLN A 74 19.61 -9.23 -11.75
N ASN A 75 19.30 -8.17 -11.00
CA ASN A 75 19.29 -6.80 -11.54
C ASN A 75 20.53 -5.99 -11.15
N THR A 76 21.44 -6.58 -10.36
CA THR A 76 22.62 -5.89 -9.81
C THR A 76 23.83 -6.82 -9.76
N ASN A 77 24.95 -6.33 -10.28
CA ASN A 77 26.23 -7.04 -10.28
C ASN A 77 27.10 -6.64 -9.09
N GLN A 78 28.05 -7.50 -8.74
CA GLN A 78 29.11 -7.15 -7.79
C GLN A 78 29.94 -5.96 -8.31
N ASN A 79 30.43 -5.13 -7.40
CA ASN A 79 31.15 -3.88 -7.66
C ASN A 79 30.36 -2.77 -8.37
N GLN A 80 29.08 -2.99 -8.68
CA GLN A 80 28.20 -1.94 -9.16
C GLN A 80 28.00 -0.87 -8.07
N SER A 81 27.88 0.40 -8.48
CA SER A 81 27.60 1.51 -7.55
C SER A 81 26.13 1.89 -7.63
N LEU A 82 25.41 1.73 -6.53
CA LEU A 82 24.02 2.15 -6.35
C LEU A 82 23.98 3.61 -5.91
N THR A 83 23.09 4.40 -6.49
CA THR A 83 22.91 5.82 -6.14
C THR A 83 21.70 5.95 -5.20
N TYR A 84 21.80 6.81 -4.18
CA TYR A 84 20.66 7.10 -3.31
C TYR A 84 19.70 8.08 -4.01
N ASP A 85 18.39 7.81 -3.93
CA ASP A 85 17.38 8.64 -4.60
C ASP A 85 17.29 10.06 -4.01
N ALA A 86 17.33 10.17 -2.68
CA ALA A 86 17.26 11.47 -1.98
C ALA A 86 18.59 12.24 -2.01
N GLU A 87 19.72 11.53 -2.01
CA GLU A 87 21.07 12.11 -1.99
C GLU A 87 21.89 11.58 -3.17
N ARG A 88 21.64 12.11 -4.37
CA ARG A 88 22.22 11.59 -5.63
C ARG A 88 23.76 11.61 -5.69
N TRP A 89 24.42 12.38 -4.83
CA TRP A 89 25.88 12.38 -4.70
C TRP A 89 26.40 11.17 -3.92
N ARG A 90 25.60 10.60 -3.01
CA ARG A 90 25.97 9.40 -2.25
C ARG A 90 25.81 8.17 -3.14
N LYS A 91 26.84 7.32 -3.10
CA LYS A 91 26.85 6.04 -3.79
C LYS A 91 27.26 4.92 -2.83
N ARG A 92 26.61 3.76 -2.94
CA ARG A 92 26.99 2.53 -2.25
C ARG A 92 27.52 1.52 -3.25
N LYS A 93 28.77 1.10 -3.11
CA LYS A 93 29.29 -0.04 -3.86
C LYS A 93 28.71 -1.34 -3.32
N VAL A 94 28.34 -2.22 -4.24
CA VAL A 94 27.88 -3.58 -3.95
C VAL A 94 29.10 -4.45 -3.74
N ASP A 95 29.57 -4.52 -2.50
CA ASP A 95 30.60 -5.45 -2.07
C ASP A 95 30.07 -6.90 -2.01
N GLN A 96 30.97 -7.86 -1.79
CA GLN A 96 30.64 -9.28 -1.73
C GLN A 96 29.57 -9.57 -0.68
N ALA A 97 29.71 -9.01 0.53
CA ALA A 97 28.81 -9.26 1.65
C ALA A 97 27.39 -8.73 1.36
N LEU A 98 27.28 -7.52 0.81
CA LEU A 98 26.00 -6.95 0.40
C LEU A 98 25.37 -7.80 -0.71
N TRP A 99 26.14 -8.19 -1.72
CA TRP A 99 25.64 -9.02 -2.82
C TRP A 99 25.10 -10.37 -2.34
N GLU A 100 25.76 -10.99 -1.36
CA GLU A 100 25.32 -12.23 -0.75
C GLU A 100 24.04 -12.08 0.08
N MET A 101 23.78 -10.92 0.68
CA MET A 101 22.50 -10.65 1.37
C MET A 101 21.34 -10.42 0.40
N LEU A 102 21.60 -10.04 -0.86
CA LEU A 102 20.53 -9.76 -1.81
C LEU A 102 19.75 -11.04 -2.17
N PRO A 103 18.42 -10.96 -2.28
CA PRO A 103 17.62 -12.06 -2.79
C PRO A 103 17.93 -12.32 -4.27
N GLN A 104 17.74 -13.57 -4.70
CA GLN A 104 17.94 -13.97 -6.10
C GLN A 104 16.96 -13.25 -7.04
N THR A 105 15.70 -13.19 -6.65
CA THR A 105 14.60 -12.56 -7.40
C THR A 105 13.63 -11.88 -6.46
N VAL A 106 12.79 -11.01 -7.00
CA VAL A 106 11.62 -10.49 -6.28
C VAL A 106 10.64 -11.63 -5.91
N PRO A 107 9.99 -11.58 -4.74
CA PRO A 107 9.12 -12.65 -4.25
C PRO A 107 7.80 -12.79 -5.03
N TRP A 108 7.29 -11.71 -5.63
CA TRP A 108 6.03 -11.71 -6.39
C TRP A 108 6.15 -12.23 -7.83
N ARG A 109 7.33 -12.69 -8.29
CA ARG A 109 7.47 -13.25 -9.65
C ARG A 109 6.79 -14.60 -9.85
N LYS A 110 6.53 -15.34 -8.76
CA LYS A 110 6.03 -16.73 -8.81
C LYS A 110 4.50 -16.87 -8.84
N GLY A 111 3.74 -15.78 -8.85
CA GLY A 111 2.28 -15.87 -8.86
C GLY A 111 1.56 -14.54 -9.08
N SER A 112 0.26 -14.64 -9.34
CA SER A 112 -0.63 -13.47 -9.43
C SER A 112 -1.00 -13.01 -8.03
N LEU A 113 -0.66 -11.76 -7.69
CA LEU A 113 -1.15 -11.10 -6.49
C LEU A 113 -2.61 -10.68 -6.73
N SER A 114 -3.57 -11.53 -6.38
CA SER A 114 -4.98 -11.30 -6.76
C SER A 114 -5.65 -10.24 -5.87
N ARG A 115 -5.45 -10.34 -4.54
CA ARG A 115 -5.92 -9.37 -3.55
C ARG A 115 -4.77 -8.97 -2.63
N CYS A 116 -4.43 -7.68 -2.63
CA CYS A 116 -3.39 -7.13 -1.75
C CYS A 116 -4.01 -6.24 -0.66
N ALA A 117 -3.39 -6.23 0.53
CA ALA A 117 -3.63 -5.22 1.55
C ALA A 117 -2.36 -4.37 1.73
N VAL A 118 -2.51 -3.05 1.63
CA VAL A 118 -1.44 -2.08 1.89
C VAL A 118 -1.79 -1.32 3.16
N VAL A 119 -1.08 -1.62 4.24
CA VAL A 119 -1.45 -1.17 5.60
C VAL A 119 -0.49 -0.09 6.07
N GLY A 120 -0.95 1.16 6.03
CA GLY A 120 -0.25 2.30 6.60
C GLY A 120 -0.36 2.37 8.13
N SER A 121 0.35 3.31 8.74
CA SER A 121 0.36 3.52 10.20
C SER A 121 -0.64 4.58 10.67
N GLY A 122 -1.74 4.76 9.93
CA GLY A 122 -2.75 5.77 10.23
C GLY A 122 -3.55 5.44 11.49
N GLY A 123 -3.77 6.45 12.34
CA GLY A 123 -4.56 6.29 13.57
C GLY A 123 -6.02 5.86 13.35
N ILE A 124 -6.55 6.01 12.13
CA ILE A 124 -7.89 5.56 11.72
C ILE A 124 -8.11 4.05 11.90
N LEU A 125 -7.04 3.25 11.94
CA LEU A 125 -7.15 1.80 12.16
C LEU A 125 -7.48 1.46 13.62
N GLN A 126 -7.31 2.37 14.58
CA GLN A 126 -7.60 2.06 15.98
C GLN A 126 -9.11 1.81 16.19
N ASN A 127 -9.44 0.70 16.85
CA ASN A 127 -10.81 0.23 17.07
C ASN A 127 -11.61 0.00 15.77
N SER A 128 -10.94 -0.20 14.65
CA SER A 128 -11.58 -0.46 13.35
C SER A 128 -12.05 -1.90 13.20
N SER A 129 -11.45 -2.84 13.96
CA SER A 129 -11.66 -4.29 13.78
C SER A 129 -11.34 -4.80 12.37
N CYS A 130 -10.53 -4.08 11.58
CA CYS A 130 -10.18 -4.44 10.20
C CYS A 130 -9.19 -5.62 10.08
N GLY A 131 -8.65 -6.12 11.20
CA GLY A 131 -7.54 -7.08 11.17
C GLY A 131 -7.83 -8.36 10.41
N ALA A 132 -9.02 -8.94 10.58
CA ALA A 132 -9.43 -10.15 9.85
C ALA A 132 -9.58 -9.89 8.34
N GLU A 133 -10.03 -8.70 7.94
CA GLU A 133 -10.14 -8.34 6.52
C GLU A 133 -8.76 -8.15 5.88
N ILE A 134 -7.82 -7.54 6.62
CA ILE A 134 -6.43 -7.38 6.21
C ILE A 134 -5.76 -8.74 6.02
N ASP A 135 -5.90 -9.64 7.00
CA ASP A 135 -5.27 -10.96 6.98
C ASP A 135 -5.84 -11.88 5.89
N ASN A 136 -7.06 -11.61 5.40
CA ASN A 136 -7.68 -12.31 4.29
C ASN A 136 -7.14 -11.90 2.90
N ALA A 137 -6.24 -10.92 2.81
CA ALA A 137 -5.55 -10.63 1.56
C ALA A 137 -4.53 -11.73 1.22
N ASP A 138 -4.25 -11.94 -0.06
CA ASP A 138 -3.21 -12.88 -0.51
C ASP A 138 -1.82 -12.39 -0.13
N TYR A 139 -1.62 -11.07 -0.14
CA TYR A 139 -0.34 -10.41 0.14
C TYR A 139 -0.53 -9.13 0.96
N VAL A 140 0.20 -9.00 2.06
CA VAL A 140 0.10 -7.87 2.99
C VAL A 140 1.42 -7.09 3.02
N ILE A 141 1.34 -5.81 2.65
CA ILE A 141 2.45 -4.86 2.65
C ILE A 141 2.28 -3.88 3.82
N ARG A 142 3.31 -3.78 4.66
CA ARG A 142 3.39 -2.87 5.81
C ARG A 142 4.58 -1.94 5.68
N PHE A 143 4.61 -0.90 6.51
CA PHE A 143 5.65 0.13 6.46
C PHE A 143 6.30 0.36 7.81
N ASN A 144 7.58 0.77 7.76
CA ASN A 144 8.37 1.35 8.84
C ASN A 144 8.39 0.54 10.15
N LEU A 145 8.42 -0.80 10.06
CA LEU A 145 8.39 -1.70 11.22
C LEU A 145 7.22 -1.42 12.20
N ALA A 146 6.05 -1.03 11.67
CA ALA A 146 4.89 -0.74 12.50
C ALA A 146 4.49 -1.94 13.39
N PRO A 147 4.21 -1.74 14.69
CA PRO A 147 3.91 -2.82 15.61
C PRO A 147 2.53 -3.45 15.34
N ILE A 148 2.42 -4.75 15.56
CA ILE A 148 1.20 -5.55 15.34
C ILE A 148 0.46 -5.93 16.63
N ASN A 149 0.71 -5.19 17.72
CA ASN A 149 0.20 -5.51 19.06
C ASN A 149 -1.34 -5.48 19.17
N LYS A 150 -2.04 -4.79 18.26
CA LYS A 150 -3.50 -4.73 18.19
C LYS A 150 -4.02 -5.51 16.98
N SER A 151 -3.77 -6.81 16.94
CA SER A 151 -4.11 -7.67 15.80
C SER A 151 -5.58 -7.61 15.37
N CYS A 152 -6.52 -7.33 16.29
CA CYS A 152 -7.93 -7.14 15.95
C CYS A 152 -8.14 -6.00 14.94
N ASP A 153 -7.34 -4.95 15.03
CA ASP A 153 -7.42 -3.76 14.17
C ASP A 153 -6.54 -3.88 12.93
N VAL A 154 -5.31 -4.39 13.10
CA VAL A 154 -4.27 -4.31 12.06
C VAL A 154 -3.88 -5.65 11.46
N GLY A 155 -4.40 -6.77 11.96
CA GLY A 155 -4.04 -8.12 11.53
C GLY A 155 -2.64 -8.55 11.99
N VAL A 156 -2.27 -9.79 11.71
CA VAL A 156 -0.93 -10.35 11.99
C VAL A 156 -0.16 -10.73 10.74
N LYS A 157 -0.84 -10.95 9.60
CA LYS A 157 -0.20 -11.34 8.35
C LYS A 157 0.68 -10.19 7.83
N THR A 158 1.89 -10.54 7.40
CA THR A 158 2.87 -9.61 6.80
C THR A 158 3.74 -10.38 5.83
N ASP A 159 3.68 -10.02 4.55
CA ASP A 159 4.51 -10.64 3.50
C ASP A 159 5.65 -9.71 3.08
N LEU A 160 5.45 -8.39 3.18
CA LEU A 160 6.46 -7.38 2.96
C LEU A 160 6.34 -6.27 4.00
N ILE A 161 7.48 -5.86 4.56
CA ILE A 161 7.56 -4.69 5.41
C ILE A 161 8.74 -3.81 5.00
N THR A 162 8.53 -2.49 4.96
CA THR A 162 9.63 -1.54 4.80
C THR A 162 10.26 -1.22 6.15
N ALA A 163 11.57 -1.00 6.15
CA ALA A 163 12.31 -0.55 7.32
C ALA A 163 13.39 0.42 6.86
N ASN A 164 13.45 1.60 7.47
CA ASN A 164 14.62 2.44 7.31
C ASN A 164 15.75 1.86 8.20
N PRO A 165 16.99 1.72 7.70
CA PRO A 165 18.12 1.24 8.51
C PRO A 165 18.28 1.97 9.86
N SER A 166 17.97 3.27 9.94
CA SER A 166 18.05 4.01 11.20
C SER A 166 17.08 3.51 12.27
N GLN A 167 15.93 2.95 11.88
CA GLN A 167 14.97 2.36 12.81
C GLN A 167 15.47 1.03 13.38
N ILE A 168 16.21 0.26 12.58
CA ILE A 168 16.78 -1.02 13.00
C ILE A 168 17.90 -0.77 14.02
N ILE A 169 18.78 0.19 13.74
CA ILE A 169 19.88 0.55 14.64
C ILE A 169 19.33 1.04 15.97
N LYS A 170 18.40 1.98 15.95
CA LYS A 170 17.78 2.50 17.17
C LYS A 170 17.08 1.39 17.97
N GLY A 171 16.37 0.49 17.31
CA GLY A 171 15.68 -0.62 17.97
C GLY A 171 16.64 -1.64 18.60
N LEU A 172 17.89 -1.75 18.14
CA LEU A 172 18.93 -2.57 18.76
C LEU A 172 19.55 -1.89 19.99
N ASP A 173 19.65 -0.56 19.99
CA ASP A 173 20.16 0.21 21.13
C ASP A 173 19.15 0.26 22.29
N ASP A 174 17.85 0.16 21.97
CA ASP A 174 16.73 0.18 22.93
C ASP A 174 16.35 -1.23 23.46
N ALA A 175 17.02 -2.31 23.03
CA ALA A 175 16.72 -3.71 23.35
C ALA A 175 17.69 -4.34 24.38
#